data_AF-D0LJC2-F1
#
_entry.id   AF-D0LJC2-F1
#
_cell.length_a   1.000
_cell.length_b   1.000
_cell.length_c   1.000
_cell.angle_alpha   90.00
_cell.angle_beta   90.00
_cell.angle_gamma   90.00
#
_symmetry.space_group_name_H-M   'P 1'
#
loop_
_entity.id
_entity.type
_entity.pdbx_description
1 polymer ?
#
loop_
_entity_poly.entity_id
_entity_poly.type
_entity_poly.pdbx_seq_one_letter_code
_entity_poly.pdbx_strand_id
1 'polypeptide(L)'
;MSGRRGRALVPLSALCLALALPAAADAQSRRYPPPAEDADEDADAAPRSRFWERVVAPQAETYHLRLAAAHSLLATGDGAANAEKALAHARAAVALLPEHPRAHWLSAVAAERLGDWEACARDYVRVAELDPEFAPAYLPEGRLGDWALDLGLALCKARSGAYEAAISHLQRIAGRGDADAADAYLHLGSAYMALGRLHEAIDVLELAGRQARRDPMVDYALAAAYDRSEMPDQARHYLRRARARNASLALFDAHARFAPAEERLFQLGLSYAERDEHAAALLAFRRYLDQHDGPWQARGRAHATELAAALRRATAVSLSENDDGTRAAASAAVHAAQPALQRCVAPLPTLLFRVRVAILDRRHARNGVDIEVVDPEPQPPRSASEREARAQSVDDAVRCIERELLSLAPPALRPASGRVLELRFPLIAW
;
A
#
# COMPACT_ATOMS: atom_id res chain seq x y z
N MET A 1 -42.23 64.68 -52.46
CA MET A 1 -42.41 64.35 -53.90
C MET A 1 -42.86 62.88 -53.95
N SER A 2 -44.16 62.58 -53.87
CA SER A 2 -45.13 62.51 -54.99
C SER A 2 -44.65 61.59 -56.12
N GLY A 3 -45.12 60.34 -56.13
CA GLY A 3 -45.97 59.79 -57.22
C GLY A 3 -45.16 58.84 -58.10
N ARG A 4 -45.62 57.72 -58.67
CA ARG A 4 -46.93 57.20 -59.12
C ARG A 4 -46.78 55.66 -59.20
N ARG A 5 -47.70 54.84 -58.67
CA ARG A 5 -48.96 54.33 -59.26
C ARG A 5 -48.81 53.42 -60.50
N GLY A 6 -49.25 52.18 -60.33
CA GLY A 6 -49.95 51.31 -61.31
C GLY A 6 -50.35 50.00 -60.58
N ARG A 7 -51.56 49.85 -60.00
CA ARG A 7 -52.84 49.40 -60.62
C ARG A 7 -52.67 48.13 -61.46
N ALA A 8 -53.46 47.07 -61.40
CA ALA A 8 -54.64 46.63 -60.63
C ALA A 8 -54.87 45.15 -61.07
N LEU A 9 -55.46 44.20 -60.34
CA LEU A 9 -56.91 43.92 -60.21
C LEU A 9 -57.04 42.49 -59.62
N VAL A 10 -57.87 42.35 -58.59
CA VAL A 10 -58.59 41.14 -58.11
C VAL A 10 -59.97 41.20 -58.83
N PRO A 11 -60.80 40.14 -59.11
CA PRO A 11 -61.27 39.13 -58.13
C PRO A 11 -61.85 37.79 -58.67
N LEU A 12 -62.53 37.07 -57.77
CA LEU A 12 -63.59 36.04 -57.90
C LEU A 12 -63.15 34.60 -57.59
N SER A 13 -63.40 34.08 -56.38
CA SER A 13 -64.67 33.56 -55.83
C SER A 13 -64.85 32.06 -56.09
N ALA A 14 -64.68 31.22 -55.06
CA ALA A 14 -65.53 30.05 -54.85
C ALA A 14 -65.45 29.56 -53.40
N LEU A 15 -66.63 29.50 -52.78
CA LEU A 15 -66.96 29.06 -51.44
C LEU A 15 -67.02 27.51 -51.39
N CYS A 16 -66.97 26.96 -50.16
CA CYS A 16 -67.40 25.61 -49.75
C CYS A 16 -66.40 24.46 -50.03
N LEU A 17 -66.20 23.44 -49.18
CA LEU A 17 -66.99 22.87 -48.09
C LEU A 17 -66.05 22.08 -47.16
N ALA A 18 -66.26 22.13 -45.84
CA ALA A 18 -65.57 21.26 -44.89
C ALA A 18 -66.22 19.87 -44.85
N LEU A 19 -65.46 18.79 -45.03
CA LEU A 19 -65.78 17.43 -44.57
C LEU A 19 -64.48 16.63 -44.31
N ALA A 20 -64.51 15.81 -43.26
CA ALA A 20 -63.37 15.18 -42.60
C ALA A 20 -63.02 13.77 -43.13
N LEU A 21 -61.70 13.46 -43.11
CA LEU A 21 -60.99 12.15 -42.98
C LEU A 21 -61.24 11.05 -44.05
N PRO A 22 -60.35 10.02 -44.22
CA PRO A 22 -59.03 9.76 -43.61
C PRO A 22 -57.89 9.55 -44.64
N ALA A 23 -56.64 9.84 -44.24
CA ALA A 23 -55.45 9.45 -45.01
C ALA A 23 -55.11 7.98 -44.74
N ALA A 24 -55.12 7.16 -45.79
CA ALA A 24 -54.61 5.79 -45.74
C ALA A 24 -53.09 5.82 -45.57
N ALA A 25 -52.61 5.03 -44.60
CA ALA A 25 -51.21 4.76 -44.36
C ALA A 25 -50.65 3.91 -45.50
N ASP A 26 -49.65 4.43 -46.20
CA ASP A 26 -48.79 3.63 -47.07
C ASP A 26 -47.46 3.42 -46.34
N ALA A 27 -47.31 2.22 -45.77
CA ALA A 27 -46.13 1.81 -45.03
C ALA A 27 -45.12 1.18 -46.02
N GLN A 28 -44.20 2.00 -46.55
CA GLN A 28 -42.94 1.50 -47.09
C GLN A 28 -41.83 1.67 -46.05
N SER A 29 -41.32 0.53 -45.58
CA SER A 29 -40.25 0.37 -44.64
C SER A 29 -38.94 0.94 -45.18
N ARG A 30 -38.55 2.12 -44.68
CA ARG A 30 -37.16 2.59 -44.80
C ARG A 30 -36.29 1.71 -43.89
N ARG A 31 -35.24 1.12 -44.47
CA ARG A 31 -34.22 0.34 -43.75
C ARG A 31 -33.62 1.17 -42.62
N TYR A 32 -33.60 0.58 -41.44
CA TYR A 32 -32.94 1.05 -40.22
C TYR A 32 -31.58 0.35 -40.07
N PRO A 33 -30.55 0.99 -39.47
CA PRO A 33 -30.54 2.33 -38.86
C PRO A 33 -29.99 3.44 -39.79
N PRO A 34 -30.26 4.72 -39.46
CA PRO A 34 -29.77 5.88 -40.21
C PRO A 34 -28.29 6.18 -39.90
N PRO A 35 -27.61 7.00 -40.73
CA PRO A 35 -26.22 7.39 -40.52
C PRO A 35 -26.03 8.24 -39.26
N ALA A 36 -24.85 8.15 -38.65
CA ALA A 36 -24.51 8.66 -37.32
C ALA A 36 -24.41 10.19 -37.17
N GLU A 37 -24.88 10.99 -38.14
CA GLU A 37 -24.64 12.45 -38.16
C GLU A 37 -25.79 13.29 -37.58
N ASP A 38 -26.97 12.70 -37.34
CA ASP A 38 -28.17 13.41 -36.84
C ASP A 38 -28.61 12.97 -35.44
N ALA A 39 -27.68 12.60 -34.55
CA ALA A 39 -28.01 12.29 -33.16
C ALA A 39 -28.21 13.60 -32.37
N ASP A 40 -29.46 14.03 -32.20
CA ASP A 40 -29.83 15.09 -31.25
C ASP A 40 -29.27 14.76 -29.86
N GLU A 41 -28.26 15.50 -29.40
CA GLU A 41 -27.63 15.32 -28.07
C GLU A 41 -28.63 15.51 -26.90
N ASP A 42 -29.74 16.21 -27.14
CA ASP A 42 -30.82 16.41 -26.16
C ASP A 42 -31.85 15.25 -26.13
N ALA A 43 -31.82 14.31 -27.07
CA ALA A 43 -32.76 13.18 -27.10
C ALA A 43 -32.47 12.13 -26.02
N ASP A 44 -31.26 12.12 -25.45
CA ASP A 44 -30.88 11.25 -24.34
C ASP A 44 -31.19 11.86 -22.95
N ALA A 45 -31.74 13.09 -22.88
CA ALA A 45 -32.11 13.75 -21.63
C ALA A 45 -33.55 13.48 -21.16
N ALA A 46 -34.39 12.80 -21.96
CA ALA A 46 -35.72 12.36 -21.52
C ALA A 46 -35.60 11.05 -20.72
N PRO A 47 -36.22 10.90 -19.54
CA PRO A 47 -36.21 9.63 -18.81
C PRO A 47 -36.93 8.58 -19.65
N ARG A 48 -36.17 7.72 -20.33
CA ARG A 48 -36.70 6.54 -21.02
C ARG A 48 -37.47 5.71 -19.99
N SER A 49 -38.66 5.23 -20.36
CA SER A 49 -39.44 4.45 -19.40
C SER A 49 -38.63 3.20 -19.02
N ARG A 50 -38.52 2.90 -17.72
CA ARG A 50 -37.87 1.68 -17.22
C ARG A 50 -38.42 0.40 -17.87
N PHE A 51 -39.62 0.46 -18.45
CA PHE A 51 -40.17 -0.62 -19.26
C PHE A 51 -39.45 -0.77 -20.59
N TRP A 52 -39.31 0.31 -21.37
CA TRP A 52 -38.67 0.26 -22.69
C TRP A 52 -37.15 0.04 -22.60
N GLU A 53 -36.48 0.53 -21.55
CA GLU A 53 -35.07 0.20 -21.29
C GLU A 53 -34.85 -1.30 -21.08
N ARG A 54 -35.75 -1.98 -20.35
CA ARG A 54 -35.70 -3.44 -20.14
C ARG A 54 -36.01 -4.24 -21.40
N VAL A 55 -36.80 -3.69 -22.31
CA VAL A 55 -37.14 -4.34 -23.59
C VAL A 55 -36.00 -4.18 -24.61
N VAL A 56 -35.36 -3.01 -24.65
CA VAL A 56 -34.28 -2.68 -25.61
C VAL A 56 -32.93 -3.22 -25.12
N ALA A 57 -32.68 -3.20 -23.82
CA ALA A 57 -31.46 -3.69 -23.20
C ALA A 57 -31.79 -4.47 -21.91
N PRO A 58 -32.32 -5.71 -22.01
CA PRO A 58 -32.69 -6.53 -20.84
C PRO A 58 -31.54 -6.80 -19.88
N GLN A 59 -30.31 -6.70 -20.38
CA GLN A 59 -29.08 -6.85 -19.60
C GLN A 59 -28.69 -5.56 -18.85
N ALA A 60 -29.22 -4.38 -19.20
CA ALA A 60 -28.83 -3.10 -18.61
C ALA A 60 -29.14 -3.00 -17.12
N GLU A 61 -30.33 -3.44 -16.69
CA GLU A 61 -30.67 -3.47 -15.26
C GLU A 61 -29.73 -4.39 -14.48
N THR A 62 -29.46 -5.58 -15.01
CA THR A 62 -28.51 -6.52 -14.41
C THR A 62 -27.11 -5.92 -14.36
N TYR A 63 -26.66 -5.27 -15.43
CA TYR A 63 -25.37 -4.59 -15.52
C TYR A 63 -25.22 -3.52 -14.42
N HIS A 64 -26.20 -2.62 -14.29
CA HIS A 64 -26.16 -1.56 -13.27
C HIS A 64 -26.17 -2.13 -11.85
N LEU A 65 -26.94 -3.18 -11.59
CA LEU A 65 -26.92 -3.88 -10.30
C LEU A 65 -25.55 -4.49 -10.00
N ARG A 66 -24.91 -5.10 -11.00
CA ARG A 66 -23.55 -5.66 -10.86
C ARG A 66 -22.52 -4.58 -10.58
N LEU A 67 -22.55 -3.46 -11.30
CA LEU A 67 -21.66 -2.33 -11.04
C LEU A 67 -21.85 -1.77 -9.62
N ALA A 68 -23.10 -1.55 -9.21
CA ALA A 68 -23.41 -1.00 -7.88
C ALA A 68 -22.94 -1.94 -6.76
N ALA A 69 -23.11 -3.25 -6.93
CA ALA A 69 -22.62 -4.26 -5.99
C ALA A 69 -21.09 -4.25 -5.91
N ALA A 70 -20.39 -4.26 -7.05
CA ALA A 70 -18.93 -4.20 -7.08
C ALA A 70 -18.40 -2.93 -6.41
N HIS A 71 -18.97 -1.76 -6.75
CA HIS A 71 -18.59 -0.49 -6.15
C HIS A 71 -18.84 -0.46 -4.64
N SER A 72 -20.01 -0.89 -4.18
CA SER A 72 -20.35 -0.93 -2.76
C SER A 72 -19.38 -1.84 -1.98
N LEU A 73 -19.05 -3.01 -2.52
CA LEU A 73 -18.08 -3.92 -1.90
C LEU A 73 -16.67 -3.31 -1.80
N LEU A 74 -16.25 -2.55 -2.82
CA LEU A 74 -14.99 -1.82 -2.78
C LEU A 74 -15.03 -0.63 -1.81
N ALA A 75 -16.18 0.04 -1.66
CA ALA A 75 -16.33 1.15 -0.72
C ALA A 75 -16.38 0.71 0.75
N THR A 76 -16.86 -0.51 1.02
CA THR A 76 -17.19 -0.97 2.38
C THR A 76 -16.13 -1.84 3.06
N GLY A 77 -14.96 -2.10 2.45
CA GLY A 77 -13.89 -2.75 3.21
C GLY A 77 -12.53 -2.92 2.54
N ASP A 78 -11.50 -2.90 3.38
CA ASP A 78 -10.08 -3.21 3.09
C ASP A 78 -9.78 -4.71 3.21
N GLY A 79 -10.71 -5.57 2.78
CA GLY A 79 -10.60 -7.02 2.92
C GLY A 79 -10.58 -7.75 1.59
N ALA A 80 -9.66 -8.72 1.43
CA ALA A 80 -9.55 -9.57 0.25
C ALA A 80 -10.89 -10.23 -0.14
N ALA A 81 -11.68 -10.69 0.83
CA ALA A 81 -12.98 -11.31 0.57
C ALA A 81 -14.01 -10.36 -0.09
N ASN A 82 -13.97 -9.07 0.21
CA ASN A 82 -14.84 -8.09 -0.46
C ASN A 82 -14.32 -7.77 -1.86
N ALA A 83 -13.00 -7.68 -2.03
CA ALA A 83 -12.38 -7.49 -3.33
C ALA A 83 -12.65 -8.68 -4.28
N GLU A 84 -12.64 -9.93 -3.79
CA GLU A 84 -13.02 -11.12 -4.57
C GLU A 84 -14.46 -11.04 -5.08
N LYS A 85 -15.40 -10.70 -4.19
CA LYS A 85 -16.80 -10.52 -4.57
C LYS A 85 -16.96 -9.36 -5.54
N ALA A 86 -16.27 -8.24 -5.31
CA ALA A 86 -16.31 -7.09 -6.19
C ALA A 86 -15.80 -7.45 -7.59
N LEU A 87 -14.68 -8.18 -7.68
CA LEU A 87 -14.13 -8.67 -8.94
C LEU A 87 -15.13 -9.58 -9.66
N ALA A 88 -15.81 -10.49 -8.96
CA ALA A 88 -16.83 -11.35 -9.54
C ALA A 88 -18.01 -10.53 -10.12
N HIS A 89 -18.48 -9.52 -9.39
CA HIS A 89 -19.52 -8.61 -9.86
C HIS A 89 -19.06 -7.77 -11.06
N ALA A 90 -17.83 -7.24 -11.01
CA ALA A 90 -17.26 -6.44 -12.10
C ALA A 90 -17.06 -7.28 -13.38
N ARG A 91 -16.53 -8.51 -13.28
CA ARG A 91 -16.39 -9.44 -14.41
C ARG A 91 -17.74 -9.83 -15.00
N ALA A 92 -18.75 -10.04 -14.16
CA ALA A 92 -20.12 -10.26 -14.65
C ALA A 92 -20.66 -9.03 -15.40
N ALA A 93 -20.35 -7.80 -14.95
CA ALA A 93 -20.70 -6.59 -15.67
C ALA A 93 -19.97 -6.47 -17.02
N VAL A 94 -18.67 -6.81 -17.07
CA VAL A 94 -17.88 -6.88 -18.31
C VAL A 94 -18.48 -7.89 -19.29
N ALA A 95 -18.94 -9.05 -18.81
CA ALA A 95 -19.56 -10.06 -19.67
C ALA A 95 -20.89 -9.60 -20.30
N LEU A 96 -21.62 -8.73 -19.61
CA LEU A 96 -22.89 -8.17 -20.12
C LEU A 96 -22.64 -7.05 -21.13
N LEU A 97 -21.72 -6.14 -20.83
CA LEU A 97 -21.35 -5.00 -21.68
C LEU A 97 -19.82 -4.88 -21.77
N PRO A 98 -19.17 -5.60 -22.71
CA PRO A 98 -17.71 -5.71 -22.78
C PRO A 98 -17.01 -4.43 -23.24
N GLU A 99 -17.74 -3.50 -23.85
CA GLU A 99 -17.21 -2.22 -24.34
C GLU A 99 -17.49 -1.05 -23.40
N HIS A 100 -18.01 -1.32 -22.20
CA HIS A 100 -18.29 -0.26 -21.23
C HIS A 100 -17.11 -0.07 -20.27
N PRO A 101 -16.46 1.12 -20.24
CA PRO A 101 -15.20 1.34 -19.51
C PRO A 101 -15.34 1.18 -17.99
N ARG A 102 -16.48 1.60 -17.41
CA ARG A 102 -16.74 1.48 -15.96
C ARG A 102 -16.62 0.07 -15.39
N ALA A 103 -17.02 -0.96 -16.13
CA ALA A 103 -16.92 -2.35 -15.65
C ALA A 103 -15.46 -2.82 -15.61
N HIS A 104 -14.67 -2.44 -16.62
CA HIS A 104 -13.23 -2.69 -16.65
C HIS A 104 -12.51 -1.92 -15.53
N TRP A 105 -12.87 -0.66 -15.28
CA TRP A 105 -12.29 0.11 -14.17
C TRP A 105 -12.54 -0.54 -12.81
N LEU A 106 -13.78 -0.96 -12.51
CA LEU A 106 -14.08 -1.66 -11.25
C LEU A 106 -13.36 -3.01 -11.17
N SER A 107 -13.20 -3.71 -12.30
CA SER A 107 -12.42 -4.95 -12.36
C SER A 107 -10.94 -4.69 -12.07
N ALA A 108 -10.36 -3.63 -12.64
CA ALA A 108 -8.98 -3.22 -12.40
C ALA A 108 -8.73 -2.89 -10.93
N VAL A 109 -9.59 -2.07 -10.31
CA VAL A 109 -9.50 -1.70 -8.88
C VAL A 109 -9.66 -2.92 -7.97
N ALA A 110 -10.58 -3.84 -8.31
CA ALA A 110 -10.73 -5.08 -7.53
C ALA A 110 -9.52 -6.01 -7.68
N ALA A 111 -8.98 -6.14 -8.89
CA ALA A 111 -7.77 -6.91 -9.16
C ALA A 111 -6.54 -6.31 -8.44
N GLU A 112 -6.42 -4.98 -8.41
CA GLU A 112 -5.40 -4.25 -7.66
C GLU A 112 -5.42 -4.61 -6.17
N ARG A 113 -6.60 -4.61 -5.55
CA ARG A 113 -6.76 -5.00 -4.12
C ARG A 113 -6.46 -6.46 -3.84
N LEU A 114 -6.58 -7.32 -4.84
CA LEU A 114 -6.25 -8.75 -4.75
C LEU A 114 -4.79 -9.04 -5.08
N GLY A 115 -4.03 -8.04 -5.53
CA GLY A 115 -2.67 -8.21 -6.01
C GLY A 115 -2.57 -8.95 -7.35
N ASP A 116 -3.66 -9.04 -8.11
CA ASP A 116 -3.65 -9.54 -9.49
C ASP A 116 -3.23 -8.39 -10.43
N TRP A 117 -1.92 -8.10 -10.41
CA TRP A 117 -1.32 -6.93 -11.06
C TRP A 117 -1.39 -7.01 -12.59
N GLU A 118 -1.33 -8.21 -13.15
CA GLU A 118 -1.48 -8.43 -14.60
C GLU A 118 -2.92 -8.15 -15.05
N ALA A 119 -3.92 -8.68 -14.33
CA ALA A 119 -5.32 -8.37 -14.63
C ALA A 119 -5.64 -6.89 -14.42
N CYS A 120 -5.10 -6.29 -13.35
CA CYS A 120 -5.25 -4.87 -13.10
C CYS A 120 -4.73 -4.04 -14.28
N ALA A 121 -3.49 -4.28 -14.72
CA ALA A 121 -2.89 -3.53 -15.82
C ALA A 121 -3.67 -3.71 -17.14
N ARG A 122 -4.09 -4.94 -17.45
CA ARG A 122 -4.92 -5.22 -18.64
C ARG A 122 -6.23 -4.44 -18.61
N ASP A 123 -6.95 -4.45 -17.49
CA ASP A 123 -8.25 -3.82 -17.40
C ASP A 123 -8.13 -2.29 -17.42
N TYR A 124 -7.10 -1.69 -16.81
CA TYR A 124 -6.80 -0.25 -16.96
C TYR A 124 -6.46 0.14 -18.41
N VAL A 125 -5.68 -0.67 -19.14
CA VAL A 125 -5.44 -0.46 -20.58
C VAL A 125 -6.76 -0.45 -21.33
N ARG A 126 -7.66 -1.39 -21.02
CA ARG A 126 -8.96 -1.46 -21.68
C ARG A 126 -9.83 -0.24 -21.41
N VAL A 127 -9.78 0.32 -20.19
CA VAL A 127 -10.46 1.60 -19.89
C VAL A 127 -9.92 2.71 -20.78
N ALA A 128 -8.60 2.88 -20.85
CA ALA A 128 -7.97 3.93 -21.65
C ALA A 128 -8.21 3.78 -23.17
N GLU A 129 -8.36 2.55 -23.68
CA GLU A 129 -8.74 2.29 -25.08
C GLU A 129 -10.19 2.63 -25.39
N LEU A 130 -11.10 2.35 -24.44
CA LEU A 130 -12.54 2.56 -24.62
C LEU A 130 -12.93 4.03 -24.45
N ASP A 131 -12.33 4.70 -23.46
CA ASP A 131 -12.63 6.08 -23.10
C ASP A 131 -11.38 6.71 -22.46
N PRO A 132 -10.55 7.42 -23.25
CA PRO A 132 -9.37 8.12 -22.75
C PRO A 132 -9.67 9.19 -21.69
N GLU A 133 -10.87 9.77 -21.70
CA GLU A 133 -11.30 10.83 -20.76
C GLU A 133 -12.19 10.29 -19.62
N PHE A 134 -12.15 8.97 -19.38
CA PHE A 134 -13.10 8.28 -18.53
C PHE A 134 -13.25 8.87 -17.12
N ALA A 135 -14.50 9.17 -16.77
CA ALA A 135 -14.89 9.76 -15.49
C ALA A 135 -15.82 8.82 -14.67
N PRO A 136 -15.41 8.33 -13.48
CA PRO A 136 -16.31 7.58 -12.62
C PRO A 136 -17.31 8.55 -11.96
N ALA A 137 -18.59 8.25 -12.07
CA ALA A 137 -19.70 9.14 -11.67
C ALA A 137 -19.81 9.44 -10.14
N TYR A 138 -18.96 8.86 -9.30
CA TYR A 138 -19.04 8.99 -7.84
C TYR A 138 -17.93 9.88 -7.24
N LEU A 139 -17.05 10.45 -8.06
CA LEU A 139 -16.16 11.53 -7.64
C LEU A 139 -16.93 12.86 -7.78
N PRO A 140 -17.26 13.57 -6.67
CA PRO A 140 -18.10 14.78 -6.70
C PRO A 140 -17.56 15.91 -7.59
N GLU A 141 -16.29 15.84 -7.97
CA GLU A 141 -15.58 16.85 -8.76
C GLU A 141 -15.39 16.47 -10.24
N GLY A 142 -15.84 15.30 -10.70
CA GLY A 142 -15.94 14.97 -12.14
C GLY A 142 -14.60 14.83 -12.90
N ARG A 143 -14.39 13.63 -13.46
CA ARG A 143 -13.19 13.11 -14.16
C ARG A 143 -12.13 12.49 -13.24
N LEU A 144 -11.87 11.18 -13.44
CA LEU A 144 -10.51 10.69 -13.29
C LEU A 144 -9.79 11.31 -14.48
N GLY A 145 -9.00 12.36 -14.28
CA GLY A 145 -8.21 12.90 -15.39
C GLY A 145 -7.32 11.79 -15.97
N ASP A 146 -6.86 11.91 -17.21
CA ASP A 146 -6.04 10.87 -17.87
C ASP A 146 -4.85 10.44 -16.99
N TRP A 147 -4.38 11.32 -16.10
CA TRP A 147 -3.32 11.06 -15.14
C TRP A 147 -3.65 9.96 -14.13
N ALA A 148 -4.90 9.84 -13.68
CA ALA A 148 -5.29 8.88 -12.64
C ALA A 148 -5.41 7.46 -13.20
N LEU A 149 -5.87 7.32 -14.45
CA LEU A 149 -5.83 6.06 -15.18
C LEU A 149 -4.39 5.66 -15.51
N ASP A 150 -3.58 6.62 -15.98
CA ASP A 150 -2.15 6.38 -16.21
C ASP A 150 -1.42 6.01 -14.93
N LEU A 151 -1.78 6.60 -13.78
CA LEU A 151 -1.22 6.27 -12.49
C LEU A 151 -1.60 4.86 -12.08
N GLY A 152 -2.89 4.49 -12.11
CA GLY A 152 -3.35 3.14 -11.78
C GLY A 152 -2.67 2.07 -12.65
N LEU A 153 -2.55 2.34 -13.96
CA LEU A 153 -1.83 1.47 -14.89
C LEU A 153 -0.33 1.37 -14.55
N ALA A 154 0.32 2.50 -14.26
CA ALA A 154 1.72 2.53 -13.87
C ALA A 154 1.98 1.73 -12.59
N LEU A 155 1.10 1.86 -11.59
CA LEU A 155 1.21 1.13 -10.33
C LEU A 155 1.07 -0.38 -10.54
N CYS A 156 0.08 -0.81 -11.33
CA CYS A 156 -0.09 -2.24 -11.64
C CYS A 156 1.05 -2.81 -12.50
N LYS A 157 1.60 -2.03 -13.44
CA LYS A 157 2.83 -2.41 -14.16
C LYS A 157 4.03 -2.52 -13.23
N ALA A 158 4.21 -1.56 -12.32
CA ALA A 158 5.32 -1.59 -11.38
C ALA A 158 5.21 -2.79 -10.42
N ARG A 159 4.00 -3.14 -9.97
CA ARG A 159 3.75 -4.29 -9.07
C ARG A 159 3.89 -5.64 -9.75
N SER A 160 3.66 -5.71 -11.06
CA SER A 160 3.97 -6.90 -11.87
C SER A 160 5.46 -7.00 -12.27
N GLY A 161 6.30 -6.05 -11.84
CA GLY A 161 7.74 -6.01 -12.16
C GLY A 161 8.07 -5.38 -13.51
N ALA A 162 7.07 -4.87 -14.26
CA ALA A 162 7.26 -4.14 -15.51
C ALA A 162 7.65 -2.67 -15.26
N TYR A 163 8.79 -2.47 -14.61
CA TYR A 163 9.25 -1.17 -14.11
C TYR A 163 9.48 -0.13 -15.23
N GLU A 164 10.07 -0.50 -16.36
CA GLU A 164 10.33 0.41 -17.47
C GLU A 164 9.03 0.93 -18.10
N ALA A 165 8.04 0.05 -18.21
CA ALA A 165 6.71 0.44 -18.69
C ALA A 165 6.05 1.39 -17.69
N ALA A 166 6.12 1.08 -16.38
CA ALA A 166 5.62 1.97 -15.34
C ALA A 166 6.29 3.34 -15.35
N ILE A 167 7.63 3.39 -15.46
CA ILE A 167 8.42 4.63 -15.57
C ILE A 167 7.93 5.49 -16.73
N SER A 168 7.66 4.87 -17.88
CA SER A 168 7.17 5.60 -19.06
C SER A 168 5.84 6.31 -18.77
N HIS A 169 4.87 5.63 -18.14
CA HIS A 169 3.60 6.26 -17.74
C HIS A 169 3.80 7.36 -16.70
N LEU A 170 4.62 7.12 -15.67
CA LEU A 170 4.87 8.09 -14.59
C LEU A 170 5.62 9.34 -15.08
N GLN A 171 6.54 9.20 -16.04
CA GLN A 171 7.22 10.33 -16.67
C GLN A 171 6.23 11.22 -17.44
N ARG A 172 5.25 10.61 -18.13
CA ARG A 172 4.18 11.38 -18.80
C ARG A 172 3.36 12.18 -17.79
N ILE A 173 3.03 11.59 -16.66
CA ILE A 173 2.29 12.28 -15.59
C ILE A 173 3.13 13.44 -15.04
N ALA A 174 4.38 13.18 -14.65
CA ALA A 174 5.29 14.18 -14.10
C ALA A 174 5.55 15.35 -15.06
N GLY A 175 5.56 15.09 -16.38
CA GLY A 175 5.76 16.10 -17.42
C GLY A 175 4.59 17.06 -17.65
N ARG A 176 3.40 16.80 -17.09
CA ARG A 176 2.22 17.68 -17.23
C ARG A 176 2.32 18.94 -16.38
N GLY A 177 3.10 18.90 -15.29
CA GLY A 177 3.33 20.06 -14.42
C GLY A 177 2.19 20.41 -13.47
N ASP A 178 1.22 19.50 -13.28
CA ASP A 178 0.09 19.68 -12.38
C ASP A 178 0.46 19.40 -10.90
N ALA A 179 -0.42 19.78 -9.97
CA ALA A 179 -0.22 19.66 -8.52
C ALA A 179 0.06 18.22 -8.02
N ASP A 180 -0.29 17.21 -8.82
CA ASP A 180 -0.15 15.79 -8.52
C ASP A 180 1.20 15.19 -8.96
N ALA A 181 2.13 16.01 -9.48
CA ALA A 181 3.45 15.56 -9.91
C ALA A 181 4.29 14.96 -8.77
N ALA A 182 4.04 15.34 -7.51
CA ALA A 182 4.79 14.83 -6.36
C ALA A 182 4.61 13.31 -6.15
N ASP A 183 3.40 12.77 -6.32
CA ASP A 183 3.16 11.32 -6.23
C ASP A 183 3.76 10.59 -7.43
N ALA A 184 3.68 11.17 -8.63
CA ALA A 184 4.36 10.61 -9.81
C ALA A 184 5.88 10.51 -9.61
N TYR A 185 6.51 11.55 -9.06
CA TYR A 185 7.94 11.53 -8.73
C TYR A 185 8.28 10.51 -7.64
N LEU A 186 7.42 10.35 -6.62
CA LEU A 186 7.60 9.33 -5.60
C LEU A 186 7.61 7.91 -6.19
N HIS A 187 6.64 7.63 -7.07
CA HIS A 187 6.55 6.33 -7.74
C HIS A 187 7.68 6.11 -8.76
N LEU A 188 8.14 7.17 -9.44
CA LEU A 188 9.35 7.10 -10.29
C LEU A 188 10.57 6.71 -9.46
N GLY A 189 10.75 7.35 -8.31
CA GLY A 189 11.83 7.02 -7.37
C GLY A 189 11.83 5.55 -6.97
N SER A 190 10.67 5.02 -6.58
CA SER A 190 10.51 3.61 -6.26
C SER A 190 10.83 2.68 -7.44
N ALA A 191 10.36 3.00 -8.65
CA ALA A 191 10.61 2.19 -9.83
C ALA A 191 12.09 2.21 -10.24
N TYR A 192 12.75 3.37 -10.18
CA TYR A 192 14.19 3.48 -10.41
C TYR A 192 15.00 2.72 -9.36
N MET A 193 14.64 2.80 -8.08
CA MET A 193 15.25 1.97 -7.04
C MET A 193 15.06 0.48 -7.31
N ALA A 194 13.89 0.04 -7.78
CA ALA A 194 13.70 -1.38 -8.10
C ALA A 194 14.65 -1.86 -9.23
N LEU A 195 14.99 -0.97 -10.17
CA LEU A 195 15.95 -1.22 -11.25
C LEU A 195 17.42 -0.97 -10.87
N GLY A 196 17.73 -0.59 -9.63
CA GLY A 196 19.10 -0.21 -9.22
C GLY A 196 19.58 1.13 -9.77
N ARG A 197 18.70 1.92 -10.41
CA ARG A 197 18.96 3.24 -10.99
C ARG A 197 18.93 4.33 -9.91
N LEU A 198 19.85 4.22 -8.96
CA LEU A 198 19.80 4.98 -7.70
C LEU A 198 19.97 6.48 -7.87
N HIS A 199 20.82 6.93 -8.79
CA HIS A 199 21.01 8.35 -9.05
C HIS A 199 19.71 8.99 -9.57
N GLU A 200 19.07 8.37 -10.56
CA GLU A 200 17.78 8.84 -11.09
C GLU A 200 16.68 8.78 -10.03
N ALA A 201 16.71 7.77 -9.15
CA ALA A 201 15.78 7.68 -8.03
C ALA A 201 15.93 8.87 -7.07
N ILE A 202 17.15 9.21 -6.67
CA ILE A 202 17.43 10.34 -5.78
C ILE A 202 16.96 11.64 -6.44
N ASP A 203 17.31 11.88 -7.69
CA ASP A 203 16.98 13.12 -8.41
C ASP A 203 15.46 13.40 -8.42
N VAL A 204 14.65 12.40 -8.77
CA VAL A 204 13.18 12.55 -8.82
C VAL A 204 12.57 12.65 -7.42
N LEU A 205 13.10 11.92 -6.44
CA LEU A 205 12.59 11.98 -5.07
C LEU A 205 12.91 13.32 -4.40
N GLU A 206 14.03 13.96 -4.75
CA GLU A 206 14.33 15.31 -4.29
C GLU A 206 13.40 16.34 -4.92
N LEU A 207 13.01 16.16 -6.20
CA LEU A 207 11.95 16.96 -6.82
C LEU A 207 10.63 16.80 -6.07
N ALA A 208 10.23 15.55 -5.77
CA ALA A 208 9.04 15.27 -4.96
C ALA A 208 9.10 16.00 -3.61
N GLY A 209 10.25 15.97 -2.93
CA GLY A 209 10.42 16.60 -1.61
C GLY A 209 10.38 18.12 -1.65
N ARG A 210 10.74 18.74 -2.79
CA ARG A 210 10.59 20.19 -3.00
C ARG A 210 9.12 20.61 -3.19
N GLN A 211 8.31 19.76 -3.83
CA GLN A 211 6.90 20.03 -4.12
C GLN A 211 6.00 19.67 -2.92
N ALA A 212 6.17 18.47 -2.37
CA ALA A 212 5.45 17.95 -1.22
C ALA A 212 6.30 18.07 0.07
N ARG A 213 6.62 19.31 0.47
CA ARG A 213 7.57 19.62 1.56
C ARG A 213 7.28 18.99 2.93
N ARG A 214 6.11 18.39 3.12
CA ARG A 214 5.67 17.81 4.40
C ARG A 214 5.26 16.34 4.31
N ASP A 215 5.47 15.68 3.17
CA ASP A 215 5.15 14.26 3.06
C ASP A 215 6.26 13.40 3.69
N PRO A 216 5.99 12.65 4.78
CA PRO A 216 6.98 11.76 5.39
C PRO A 216 7.34 10.57 4.50
N MET A 217 6.51 10.18 3.53
CA MET A 217 6.80 9.06 2.63
C MET A 217 7.90 9.40 1.63
N VAL A 218 7.91 10.63 1.14
CA VAL A 218 9.00 11.11 0.28
C VAL A 218 10.33 11.08 1.04
N ASP A 219 10.32 11.47 2.32
CA ASP A 219 11.51 11.38 3.17
C ASP A 219 11.97 9.93 3.38
N TYR A 220 11.04 8.98 3.60
CA TYR A 220 11.39 7.56 3.69
C TYR A 220 11.97 6.99 2.39
N ALA A 221 11.38 7.36 1.24
CA ALA A 221 11.88 6.94 -0.06
C ALA A 221 13.29 7.51 -0.32
N LEU A 222 13.53 8.79 0.00
CA LEU A 222 14.87 9.40 -0.07
C LEU A 222 15.84 8.69 0.85
N ALA A 223 15.44 8.39 2.09
CA ALA A 223 16.30 7.69 3.04
C ALA A 223 16.73 6.32 2.53
N ALA A 224 15.82 5.54 1.93
CA ALA A 224 16.16 4.26 1.33
C ALA A 224 17.02 4.41 0.07
N ALA A 225 16.74 5.39 -0.80
CA ALA A 225 17.55 5.63 -1.99
C ALA A 225 19.00 6.00 -1.61
N TYR A 226 19.18 6.87 -0.60
CA TYR A 226 20.48 7.22 -0.06
C TYR A 226 21.17 6.06 0.66
N ASP A 227 20.43 5.25 1.42
CA ASP A 227 20.99 4.06 2.06
C ASP A 227 21.52 3.07 1.03
N ARG A 228 20.73 2.79 -0.01
CA ARG A 228 21.09 1.90 -1.12
C ARG A 228 22.25 2.44 -1.95
N SER A 229 22.40 3.75 -1.98
CA SER A 229 23.56 4.44 -2.59
C SER A 229 24.77 4.53 -1.66
N GLU A 230 24.70 3.88 -0.49
CA GLU A 230 25.76 3.86 0.53
C GLU A 230 26.13 5.26 1.04
N MET A 231 25.13 6.14 1.16
CA MET A 231 25.25 7.50 1.68
C MET A 231 24.56 7.61 3.05
N PRO A 232 25.19 7.09 4.13
CA PRO A 232 24.52 6.91 5.42
C PRO A 232 24.10 8.25 6.05
N ASP A 233 24.90 9.32 5.93
CA ASP A 233 24.56 10.60 6.57
C ASP A 233 23.28 11.22 5.99
N GLN A 234 23.13 11.19 4.67
CA GLN A 234 21.89 11.60 4.01
C GLN A 234 20.73 10.68 4.40
N ALA A 235 20.93 9.36 4.37
CA ALA A 235 19.89 8.41 4.77
C ALA A 235 19.33 8.75 6.16
N ARG A 236 20.22 8.91 7.14
CA ARG A 236 19.87 9.31 8.52
C ARG A 236 19.15 10.66 8.59
N HIS A 237 19.63 11.65 7.84
CA HIS A 237 18.99 12.96 7.77
C HIS A 237 17.50 12.84 7.38
N TYR A 238 17.21 12.12 6.28
CA TYR A 238 15.84 11.98 5.79
C TYR A 238 14.98 11.09 6.69
N LEU A 239 15.53 9.99 7.25
CA LEU A 239 14.81 9.16 8.24
C LEU A 239 14.38 9.97 9.48
N ARG A 240 15.27 10.80 10.02
CA ARG A 240 14.93 11.68 11.16
C ARG A 240 13.85 12.69 10.80
N ARG A 241 13.90 13.23 9.58
CA ARG A 241 12.92 14.19 9.07
C ARG A 241 11.55 13.55 8.88
N ALA A 242 11.50 12.32 8.35
CA ALA A 242 10.28 11.52 8.23
C ALA A 242 9.64 11.29 9.61
N ARG A 243 10.44 10.83 10.58
CA ARG A 243 10.00 10.56 11.96
C ARG A 243 9.50 11.82 12.67
N ALA A 244 10.16 12.96 12.48
CA ALA A 244 9.74 14.22 13.09
C ALA A 244 8.33 14.66 12.63
N ARG A 245 7.93 14.27 11.41
CA ARG A 245 6.61 14.60 10.85
C ARG A 245 5.53 13.59 11.24
N ASN A 246 5.89 12.32 11.35
CA ASN A 246 4.99 11.28 11.82
C ASN A 246 5.75 10.31 12.73
N ALA A 247 5.63 10.54 14.04
CA ALA A 247 6.29 9.70 15.04
C ALA A 247 5.68 8.29 15.12
N SER A 248 4.45 8.12 14.63
CA SER A 248 3.71 6.85 14.58
C SER A 248 3.87 6.08 13.27
N LEU A 249 4.81 6.47 12.40
CA LEU A 249 5.10 5.78 11.14
C LEU A 249 5.80 4.42 11.34
N ALA A 250 5.38 3.68 12.37
CA ALA A 250 5.59 2.26 12.57
C ALA A 250 4.64 1.40 11.71
N LEU A 251 3.67 2.01 11.01
CA LEU A 251 2.75 1.30 10.13
C LEU A 251 2.72 1.99 8.78
N PHE A 252 3.64 1.56 7.92
CA PHE A 252 3.47 1.62 6.48
C PHE A 252 2.08 1.05 6.17
N ASP A 253 1.13 1.90 5.76
CA ASP A 253 -0.09 1.37 5.16
C ASP A 253 0.30 0.84 3.78
N ALA A 254 0.33 -0.49 3.68
CA ALA A 254 0.69 -1.19 2.45
C ALA A 254 -0.26 -0.88 1.29
N HIS A 255 -1.45 -0.36 1.58
CA HIS A 255 -2.41 0.10 0.59
C HIS A 255 -2.13 1.51 0.09
N ALA A 256 -1.43 2.35 0.86
CA ALA A 256 -1.30 3.76 0.50
C ALA A 256 -0.42 3.98 -0.73
N ARG A 257 0.71 3.26 -0.90
CA ARG A 257 1.65 3.50 -2.02
C ARG A 257 2.48 2.28 -2.42
N PHE A 258 2.90 2.28 -3.69
CA PHE A 258 3.84 1.34 -4.30
C PHE A 258 5.17 1.26 -3.55
N ALA A 259 5.22 0.34 -2.59
CA ALA A 259 6.43 -0.41 -2.28
C ALA A 259 6.01 -1.88 -2.24
N PRO A 260 6.71 -2.78 -2.95
CA PRO A 260 6.57 -4.22 -2.74
C PRO A 260 6.49 -4.53 -1.23
N ALA A 261 5.65 -5.48 -0.80
CA ALA A 261 5.39 -5.69 0.63
C ALA A 261 6.69 -5.94 1.42
N GLU A 262 7.70 -6.50 0.76
CA GLU A 262 9.06 -6.72 1.23
C GLU A 262 9.88 -5.43 1.50
N GLU A 263 9.63 -4.34 0.77
CA GLU A 263 10.27 -3.03 1.02
C GLU A 263 9.92 -2.51 2.40
N ARG A 264 8.73 -2.86 2.92
CA ARG A 264 8.31 -2.51 4.26
C ARG A 264 9.29 -3.03 5.31
N LEU A 265 9.74 -4.27 5.20
CA LEU A 265 10.67 -4.86 6.16
C LEU A 265 12.04 -4.19 6.13
N PHE A 266 12.53 -3.84 4.93
CA PHE A 266 13.77 -3.09 4.78
C PHE A 266 13.67 -1.70 5.43
N GLN A 267 12.57 -0.98 5.15
CA GLN A 267 12.29 0.33 5.72
C GLN A 267 12.10 0.31 7.24
N LEU A 268 11.42 -0.73 7.76
CA LEU A 268 11.33 -0.97 9.20
C LEU A 268 12.72 -1.19 9.80
N GLY A 269 13.58 -1.98 9.14
CA GLY A 269 14.97 -2.17 9.54
C GLY A 269 15.73 -0.86 9.71
N LEU A 270 15.69 0.01 8.68
CA LEU A 270 16.30 1.35 8.73
C LEU A 270 15.71 2.21 9.86
N SER A 271 14.38 2.20 10.02
CA SER A 271 13.68 2.97 11.05
C SER A 271 14.04 2.52 12.46
N TYR A 272 14.16 1.22 12.72
CA TYR A 272 14.62 0.69 14.00
C TYR A 272 16.09 1.04 14.26
N ALA A 273 16.94 0.95 13.23
CA ALA A 273 18.37 1.28 13.33
C ALA A 273 18.57 2.75 13.74
N GLU A 274 17.82 3.68 13.13
CA GLU A 274 17.86 5.10 13.49
C GLU A 274 17.35 5.43 14.89
N ARG A 275 16.68 4.49 15.56
CA ARG A 275 16.21 4.63 16.94
C ARG A 275 17.11 3.90 17.94
N ASP A 276 18.27 3.42 17.50
CA ASP A 276 19.18 2.56 18.27
C ASP A 276 18.51 1.25 18.75
N GLU A 277 17.40 0.86 18.14
CA GLU A 277 16.69 -0.39 18.44
C GLU A 277 17.27 -1.55 17.64
N HIS A 278 18.58 -1.79 17.80
CA HIS A 278 19.36 -2.68 16.95
C HIS A 278 18.81 -4.11 16.83
N ALA A 279 18.22 -4.65 17.90
CA ALA A 279 17.65 -5.99 17.89
C ALA A 279 16.39 -6.09 17.01
N ALA A 280 15.53 -5.06 17.05
CA ALA A 280 14.35 -4.99 16.18
C ALA A 280 14.76 -4.71 14.73
N ALA A 281 15.78 -3.87 14.51
CA ALA A 281 16.36 -3.64 13.20
C ALA A 281 16.92 -4.94 12.58
N LEU A 282 17.70 -5.70 13.36
CA LEU A 282 18.27 -6.97 12.92
C LEU A 282 17.19 -7.98 12.56
N LEU A 283 16.11 -8.06 13.37
CA LEU A 283 14.96 -8.90 13.08
C LEU A 283 14.32 -8.53 11.73
N ALA A 284 14.08 -7.24 11.50
CA ALA A 284 13.46 -6.75 10.28
C ALA A 284 14.30 -7.08 9.04
N PHE A 285 15.62 -6.86 9.07
CA PHE A 285 16.51 -7.21 7.96
C PHE A 285 16.62 -8.72 7.74
N ARG A 286 16.59 -9.55 8.78
CA ARG A 286 16.57 -11.01 8.60
C ARG A 286 15.29 -11.50 7.95
N ARG A 287 14.14 -10.93 8.31
CA ARG A 287 12.86 -11.27 7.66
C ARG A 287 12.85 -10.83 6.21
N TYR A 288 13.38 -9.63 5.94
CA TYR A 288 13.59 -9.17 4.57
C TYR A 288 14.40 -10.19 3.76
N LEU A 289 15.52 -10.67 4.30
CA LEU A 289 16.39 -11.66 3.63
C LEU A 289 15.78 -13.06 3.51
N ASP A 290 14.89 -13.45 4.42
CA ASP A 290 14.18 -14.75 4.39
C ASP A 290 13.06 -14.77 3.33
N GLN A 291 12.42 -13.62 3.11
CA GLN A 291 11.26 -13.51 2.23
C GLN A 291 11.61 -13.09 0.80
N HIS A 292 12.79 -12.52 0.57
CA HIS A 292 13.08 -11.82 -0.67
C HIS A 292 14.41 -12.17 -1.29
N ASP A 293 14.36 -12.43 -2.60
CA ASP A 293 15.51 -12.58 -3.47
C ASP A 293 15.51 -11.51 -4.56
N GLY A 294 16.13 -10.38 -4.25
CA GLY A 294 16.20 -9.23 -5.14
C GLY A 294 17.43 -8.36 -4.92
N PRO A 295 17.53 -7.23 -5.64
CA PRO A 295 18.78 -6.50 -5.83
C PRO A 295 19.38 -5.94 -4.53
N TRP A 296 18.56 -5.77 -3.49
CA TRP A 296 18.96 -5.16 -2.22
C TRP A 296 19.34 -6.18 -1.13
N GLN A 297 19.45 -7.47 -1.44
CA GLN A 297 19.91 -8.49 -0.49
C GLN A 297 21.30 -8.20 0.07
N ALA A 298 22.24 -7.78 -0.78
CA ALA A 298 23.61 -7.47 -0.33
C ALA A 298 23.61 -6.34 0.71
N ARG A 299 22.83 -5.28 0.44
CA ARG A 299 22.65 -4.15 1.35
C ARG A 299 21.98 -4.58 2.66
N GLY A 300 20.92 -5.39 2.58
CA GLY A 300 20.25 -5.95 3.76
C GLY A 300 21.18 -6.85 4.61
N ARG A 301 22.03 -7.65 3.97
CA ARG A 301 23.06 -8.47 4.65
C ARG A 301 24.12 -7.60 5.34
N ALA A 302 24.53 -6.50 4.71
CA ALA A 302 25.47 -5.55 5.33
C ALA A 302 24.88 -4.98 6.63
N HIS A 303 23.65 -4.45 6.58
CA HIS A 303 22.95 -3.97 7.78
C HIS A 303 22.81 -5.03 8.86
N ALA A 304 22.35 -6.24 8.51
CA ALA A 304 22.22 -7.33 9.47
C ALA A 304 23.56 -7.68 10.14
N THR A 305 24.67 -7.66 9.37
CA THR A 305 26.02 -7.94 9.89
C THR A 305 26.49 -6.85 10.84
N GLU A 306 26.32 -5.58 10.48
CA GLU A 306 26.69 -4.43 11.31
C GLU A 306 25.90 -4.39 12.62
N LEU A 307 24.59 -4.64 12.55
CA LEU A 307 23.71 -4.68 13.72
C LEU A 307 24.03 -5.86 14.64
N ALA A 308 24.31 -7.05 14.08
CA ALA A 308 24.77 -8.20 14.85
C ALA A 308 26.09 -7.89 15.57
N ALA A 309 27.05 -7.27 14.89
CA ALA A 309 28.32 -6.85 15.49
C ALA A 309 28.13 -5.77 16.58
N ALA A 310 27.19 -4.85 16.40
CA ALA A 310 26.83 -3.86 17.44
C ALA A 310 26.24 -4.54 18.69
N LEU A 311 25.28 -5.45 18.51
CA LEU A 311 24.64 -6.21 19.60
C LEU A 311 25.63 -7.13 20.35
N ARG A 312 26.62 -7.70 19.65
CA ARG A 312 27.69 -8.47 20.30
C ARG A 312 28.58 -7.60 21.19
N ARG A 313 28.81 -6.34 20.82
CA ARG A 313 29.62 -5.40 21.61
C ARG A 313 28.87 -4.87 22.83
N ALA A 314 27.59 -4.54 22.67
CA ALA A 314 26.77 -4.02 23.75
C ALA A 314 25.29 -4.37 23.57
N THR A 315 24.69 -4.90 24.63
CA THR A 315 23.24 -5.10 24.72
C THR A 315 22.64 -3.93 25.49
N ALA A 316 21.64 -3.25 24.92
CA ALA A 316 20.93 -2.20 25.61
C ALA A 316 20.13 -2.78 26.80
N VAL A 317 20.49 -2.38 28.02
CA VAL A 317 19.78 -2.77 29.24
C VAL A 317 19.11 -1.54 29.85
N SER A 318 17.80 -1.64 30.10
CA SER A 318 17.02 -0.65 30.82
C SER A 318 16.70 -1.15 32.22
N LEU A 319 16.62 -0.23 33.18
CA LEU A 319 16.34 -0.52 34.59
C LEU A 319 15.11 0.25 35.07
N SER A 320 14.36 -0.30 36.04
CA SER A 320 13.30 0.43 36.75
C SER A 320 13.83 1.58 37.62
N GLU A 321 15.07 1.49 38.09
CA GLU A 321 15.74 2.51 38.89
C GLU A 321 16.88 3.16 38.11
N ASN A 322 16.97 4.48 38.19
CA ASN A 322 17.92 5.28 37.42
C ASN A 322 19.16 5.59 38.26
N ASP A 323 20.00 4.57 38.47
CA ASP A 323 21.34 4.72 39.05
C ASP A 323 22.41 4.23 38.05
N ASP A 324 23.36 5.09 37.71
CA ASP A 324 24.34 4.82 36.65
C ASP A 324 25.28 3.67 37.00
N GLY A 325 25.64 3.52 38.28
CA GLY A 325 26.46 2.39 38.77
C GLY A 325 25.74 1.05 38.63
N THR A 326 24.46 1.03 38.99
CA THR A 326 23.58 -0.14 38.85
C THR A 326 23.35 -0.50 37.38
N ARG A 327 23.20 0.49 36.49
CA ARG A 327 23.05 0.26 35.04
C ARG A 327 24.29 -0.37 34.41
N ALA A 328 25.48 0.09 34.79
CA ALA A 328 26.74 -0.48 34.31
C ALA A 328 26.91 -1.92 34.78
N ALA A 329 26.65 -2.20 36.06
CA ALA A 329 26.71 -3.56 36.62
C ALA A 329 25.69 -4.50 35.95
N ALA A 330 24.47 -4.02 35.69
CA ALA A 330 23.42 -4.78 35.02
C ALA A 330 23.82 -5.12 33.58
N SER A 331 24.33 -4.14 32.85
CA SER A 331 24.80 -4.32 31.47
C SER A 331 25.96 -5.31 31.41
N ALA A 332 26.92 -5.22 32.34
CA ALA A 332 28.04 -6.16 32.42
C ALA A 332 27.57 -7.60 32.75
N ALA A 333 26.61 -7.76 33.65
CA ALA A 333 26.06 -9.07 34.01
C ALA A 333 25.30 -9.71 32.84
N VAL A 334 24.45 -8.94 32.16
CA VAL A 334 23.75 -9.41 30.95
C VAL A 334 24.74 -9.75 29.85
N HIS A 335 25.77 -8.92 29.65
CA HIS A 335 26.82 -9.18 28.67
C HIS A 335 27.60 -10.47 28.97
N ALA A 336 27.97 -10.71 30.22
CA ALA A 336 28.63 -11.95 30.65
C ALA A 336 27.76 -13.20 30.43
N ALA A 337 26.44 -13.08 30.56
CA ALA A 337 25.50 -14.16 30.30
C ALA A 337 25.24 -14.40 28.80
N GLN A 338 25.61 -13.47 27.90
CA GLN A 338 25.29 -13.55 26.46
C GLN A 338 25.68 -14.89 25.82
N PRO A 339 26.89 -15.46 26.01
CA PRO A 339 27.25 -16.71 25.35
C PRO A 339 26.28 -17.86 25.66
N ALA A 340 25.76 -17.92 26.89
CA ALA A 340 24.78 -18.93 27.28
C ALA A 340 23.38 -18.63 26.76
N LEU A 341 22.91 -17.38 26.94
CA LEU A 341 21.62 -16.91 26.42
C LEU A 341 21.50 -17.13 24.91
N GLN A 342 22.61 -17.05 24.20
CA GLN A 342 22.64 -17.11 22.76
C GLN A 342 22.65 -18.53 22.22
N ARG A 343 23.18 -19.49 23.01
CA ARG A 343 22.90 -20.91 22.76
C ARG A 343 21.41 -21.23 22.91
N CYS A 344 20.70 -20.56 23.83
CA CYS A 344 19.26 -20.76 24.01
C CYS A 344 18.45 -20.28 22.79
N VAL A 345 18.84 -19.16 22.17
CA VAL A 345 18.08 -18.56 21.05
C VAL A 345 18.63 -18.88 19.65
N ALA A 346 19.79 -19.54 19.55
CA ALA A 346 20.42 -19.90 18.27
C ALA A 346 19.48 -20.62 17.28
N PRO A 347 18.58 -21.54 17.71
CA PRO A 347 17.64 -22.19 16.79
C PRO A 347 16.54 -21.27 16.24
N LEU A 348 16.40 -20.05 16.75
CA LEU A 348 15.29 -19.14 16.49
C LEU A 348 15.77 -17.76 15.98
N PRO A 349 16.51 -17.69 14.86
CA PRO A 349 17.15 -16.45 14.39
C PRO A 349 16.17 -15.35 13.92
N THR A 350 14.91 -15.69 13.70
CA THR A 350 13.84 -14.79 13.24
C THR A 350 12.83 -14.43 14.34
N LEU A 351 13.22 -14.61 15.60
CA LEU A 351 12.46 -14.20 16.78
C LEU A 351 13.26 -13.21 17.63
N LEU A 352 12.54 -12.26 18.23
CA LEU A 352 13.07 -11.32 19.22
C LEU A 352 12.42 -11.62 20.56
N PHE A 353 13.23 -11.82 21.59
CA PHE A 353 12.78 -12.00 22.96
C PHE A 353 12.95 -10.68 23.72
N ARG A 354 11.87 -10.12 24.24
CA ARG A 354 11.92 -9.03 25.21
C ARG A 354 11.97 -9.65 26.60
N VAL A 355 13.15 -9.65 27.19
CA VAL A 355 13.39 -10.27 28.49
C VAL A 355 13.21 -9.24 29.58
N ARG A 356 12.45 -9.60 30.62
CA ARG A 356 12.27 -8.85 31.86
C ARG A 356 12.70 -9.71 33.04
N VAL A 357 13.59 -9.19 33.88
CA VAL A 357 14.06 -9.88 35.09
C VAL A 357 13.75 -9.01 36.30
N ALA A 358 12.99 -9.55 37.25
CA ALA A 358 12.73 -8.95 38.55
C ALA A 358 13.70 -9.53 39.59
N ILE A 359 14.66 -8.72 40.02
CA ILE A 359 15.64 -9.07 41.05
C ILE A 359 15.11 -8.65 42.43
N LEU A 360 15.14 -9.59 43.37
CA LEU A 360 14.65 -9.43 44.74
C LEU A 360 15.82 -9.33 45.74
N ASP A 361 15.63 -8.53 46.79
CA ASP A 361 16.61 -8.24 47.84
C ASP A 361 16.98 -9.46 48.73
N ARG A 362 16.07 -10.41 48.95
CA ARG A 362 16.25 -11.44 49.98
C ARG A 362 17.23 -12.54 49.59
N ARG A 363 18.13 -12.91 50.52
CA ARG A 363 19.11 -14.02 50.43
C ARG A 363 18.55 -15.40 50.03
N HIS A 364 17.22 -15.58 50.00
CA HIS A 364 16.54 -16.84 49.67
C HIS A 364 15.40 -16.68 48.63
N ALA A 365 15.23 -15.48 48.03
CA ALA A 365 14.23 -15.27 46.99
C ALA A 365 14.85 -15.59 45.61
N ARG A 366 14.16 -16.40 44.79
CA ARG A 366 14.54 -16.59 43.38
C ARG A 366 14.09 -15.36 42.58
N ASN A 367 14.91 -14.93 41.63
CA ASN A 367 14.51 -13.87 40.69
C ASN A 367 13.25 -14.30 39.92
N GLY A 368 12.36 -13.35 39.63
CA GLY A 368 11.28 -13.55 38.67
C GLY A 368 11.80 -13.27 37.27
N VAL A 369 11.55 -14.15 36.31
CA VAL A 369 11.88 -13.91 34.90
C VAL A 369 10.57 -13.95 34.12
N ASP A 370 10.33 -12.92 33.32
CA ASP A 370 9.18 -12.75 32.45
C ASP A 370 9.70 -12.50 31.04
N ILE A 371 9.23 -13.27 30.06
CA ILE A 371 9.77 -13.28 28.70
C ILE A 371 8.61 -13.07 27.74
N GLU A 372 8.60 -11.92 27.08
CA GLU A 372 7.69 -11.65 25.97
C GLU A 372 8.39 -12.04 24.67
N VAL A 373 7.85 -13.02 23.96
CA VAL A 373 8.32 -13.39 22.62
C VAL A 373 7.65 -12.45 21.62
N VAL A 374 8.45 -11.56 21.04
CA VAL A 374 7.99 -10.63 20.01
C VAL A 374 8.15 -11.31 18.66
N ASP A 375 7.01 -11.74 18.13
CA ASP A 375 6.84 -12.01 16.72
C ASP A 375 5.99 -10.88 16.13
N PRO A 376 6.60 -9.80 15.61
CA PRO A 376 5.86 -8.63 15.17
C PRO A 376 4.99 -8.90 13.92
N GLU A 377 5.20 -10.03 13.24
CA GLU A 377 4.46 -10.42 12.04
C GLU A 377 4.55 -11.95 11.89
N PRO A 378 3.70 -12.71 12.61
CA PRO A 378 3.77 -14.15 12.60
C PRO A 378 3.47 -14.68 11.20
N GLN A 379 4.48 -15.25 10.54
CA GLN A 379 4.26 -15.91 9.26
C GLN A 379 3.25 -17.05 9.47
N PRO A 380 2.23 -17.19 8.61
CA PRO A 380 1.34 -18.33 8.66
C PRO A 380 2.20 -19.57 8.43
N PRO A 381 2.20 -20.50 9.39
CA PRO A 381 3.03 -21.69 9.35
C PRO A 381 2.54 -22.61 8.23
N ARG A 382 3.45 -23.23 7.46
CA ARG A 382 3.10 -23.97 6.24
C ARG A 382 2.35 -25.26 6.55
N SER A 383 2.49 -25.77 7.78
CA SER A 383 1.73 -26.92 8.27
C SER A 383 1.46 -26.86 9.78
N ALA A 384 0.55 -27.70 10.27
CA ALA A 384 0.33 -27.88 11.70
C ALA A 384 1.56 -28.45 12.42
N SER A 385 2.33 -29.32 11.74
CA SER A 385 3.56 -29.88 12.28
C SER A 385 4.66 -28.81 12.45
N GLU A 386 4.80 -27.90 11.48
CA GLU A 386 5.73 -26.78 11.58
C GLU A 386 5.35 -25.82 12.72
N ARG A 387 4.05 -25.60 12.95
CA ARG A 387 3.57 -24.83 14.13
C ARG A 387 4.07 -25.42 15.42
N GLU A 388 3.82 -26.71 15.58
CA GLU A 388 4.08 -27.43 16.82
C GLU A 388 5.58 -27.50 17.09
N ALA A 389 6.38 -27.80 16.07
CA ALA A 389 7.84 -27.79 16.17
C ALA A 389 8.40 -26.40 16.53
N ARG A 390 7.85 -25.33 15.92
CA ARG A 390 8.24 -23.95 16.25
C ARG A 390 7.85 -23.58 17.68
N ALA A 391 6.64 -23.92 18.11
CA ALA A 391 6.16 -23.68 19.47
C ALA A 391 7.03 -24.41 20.51
N GLN A 392 7.35 -25.68 20.27
CA GLN A 392 8.23 -26.46 21.13
C GLN A 392 9.63 -25.84 21.22
N SER A 393 10.19 -25.38 20.10
CA SER A 393 11.49 -24.71 20.07
C SER A 393 11.48 -23.39 20.86
N VAL A 394 10.38 -22.63 20.79
CA VAL A 394 10.19 -21.41 21.59
C VAL A 394 10.13 -21.74 23.08
N ASP A 395 9.36 -22.75 23.47
CA ASP A 395 9.24 -23.21 24.86
C ASP A 395 10.59 -23.69 25.43
N ASP A 396 11.38 -24.42 24.64
CA ASP A 396 12.73 -24.86 24.99
C ASP A 396 13.68 -23.67 25.18
N ALA A 397 13.61 -22.67 24.30
CA ALA A 397 14.39 -21.45 24.40
C ALA A 397 14.01 -20.65 25.66
N VAL A 398 12.72 -20.48 25.94
CA VAL A 398 12.21 -19.78 27.14
C VAL A 398 12.72 -20.45 28.41
N ARG A 399 12.55 -21.78 28.55
CA ARG A 399 13.08 -22.54 29.70
C ARG A 399 14.59 -22.42 29.85
N CYS A 400 15.32 -22.42 28.73
CA CYS A 400 16.77 -22.25 28.72
C CYS A 400 17.15 -20.84 29.23
N ILE A 401 16.53 -19.78 28.71
CA ILE A 401 16.78 -18.39 29.12
C ILE A 401 16.47 -18.21 30.61
N GLU A 402 15.32 -18.69 31.08
CA GLU A 402 14.93 -18.63 32.50
C GLU A 402 16.00 -19.26 33.39
N ARG A 403 16.48 -20.46 33.05
CA ARG A 403 17.52 -21.15 33.82
C ARG A 403 18.81 -20.35 33.91
N GLU A 404 19.27 -19.78 32.80
CA GLU A 404 20.49 -18.96 32.80
C GLU A 404 20.32 -17.69 33.66
N LEU A 405 19.14 -17.04 33.58
CA LEU A 405 18.88 -15.77 34.27
C LEU A 405 18.46 -15.91 35.73
N LEU A 406 17.93 -17.05 36.15
CA LEU A 406 17.64 -17.35 37.55
C LEU A 406 18.91 -17.31 38.43
N SER A 407 20.08 -17.53 37.81
CA SER A 407 21.39 -17.45 38.47
C SER A 407 22.06 -16.07 38.38
N LEU A 408 21.44 -15.11 37.68
CA LEU A 408 21.97 -13.77 37.48
C LEU A 408 21.88 -12.97 38.79
N ALA A 409 22.92 -13.09 39.62
CA ALA A 409 22.99 -12.43 40.93
C ALA A 409 24.36 -11.77 41.20
N PRO A 410 24.74 -10.72 40.45
CA PRO A 410 25.90 -9.92 40.82
C PRO A 410 25.68 -9.29 42.21
N PRO A 411 26.70 -9.29 43.09
CA PRO A 411 26.63 -8.58 44.38
C PRO A 411 26.22 -7.10 44.24
N ALA A 412 26.53 -6.50 43.09
CA ALA A 412 26.24 -5.10 42.74
C ALA A 412 24.79 -4.83 42.26
N LEU A 413 23.96 -5.86 42.05
CA LEU A 413 22.55 -5.70 41.64
C LEU A 413 21.56 -5.91 42.79
N ARG A 414 22.00 -5.78 44.03
CA ARG A 414 21.10 -5.91 45.19
C ARG A 414 20.33 -4.61 45.40
N PRO A 415 19.01 -4.60 45.20
CA PRO A 415 18.21 -3.40 45.46
C PRO A 415 18.25 -3.06 46.95
N ALA A 416 17.98 -1.79 47.30
CA ALA A 416 17.83 -1.39 48.69
C ALA A 416 16.71 -2.21 49.38
N SER A 417 16.85 -2.41 50.69
CA SER A 417 16.00 -3.33 51.47
C SER A 417 14.51 -3.16 51.15
N GLY A 418 13.86 -4.22 50.66
CA GLY A 418 12.43 -4.22 50.34
C GLY A 418 12.02 -3.66 48.96
N ARG A 419 12.97 -3.35 48.06
CA ARG A 419 12.69 -2.91 46.68
C ARG A 419 12.93 -4.04 45.65
N VAL A 420 12.32 -3.89 44.47
CA VAL A 420 12.49 -4.80 43.31
C VAL A 420 13.19 -4.04 42.20
N LEU A 421 14.31 -4.58 41.71
CA LEU A 421 14.99 -4.05 40.54
C LEU A 421 14.50 -4.80 39.30
N GLU A 422 13.91 -4.09 38.34
CA GLU A 422 13.52 -4.67 37.07
C GLU A 422 14.56 -4.35 36.01
N LEU A 423 15.06 -5.39 35.34
CA LEU A 423 15.94 -5.29 34.19
C LEU A 423 15.15 -5.65 32.94
N ARG A 424 15.28 -4.86 31.87
CA ARG A 424 14.73 -5.21 30.56
C ARG A 424 15.80 -5.10 29.48
N PHE A 425 15.90 -6.11 28.63
CA PHE A 425 16.80 -6.11 27.49
C PHE A 425 16.26 -6.95 26.33
N PRO A 426 16.58 -6.59 25.08
CA PRO A 426 16.27 -7.44 23.93
C PRO A 426 17.27 -8.59 23.82
N LEU A 427 16.79 -9.76 23.42
CA LEU A 427 17.60 -10.93 23.11
C LEU A 427 17.18 -11.47 21.74
N ILE A 428 18.13 -11.49 20.81
CA ILE A 428 17.99 -12.03 19.46
C ILE A 428 19.28 -12.78 19.12
N ALA A 429 19.17 -13.88 18.38
CA ALA A 429 20.34 -14.59 17.88
C ALA A 429 21.18 -13.65 17.00
N TRP A 430 22.50 -13.77 16.98
CA TRP A 430 23.37 -12.91 16.16
C TRP A 430 24.57 -13.57 15.50
#